data_AF-A0A920UZ84-F1
#
_entry.id   AF-A0A920UZ84-F1
#
_cell.length_a   1.000
_cell.length_b   1.000
_cell.length_c   1.000
_cell.angle_alpha   90.00
_cell.angle_beta   90.00
_cell.angle_gamma   90.00
#
_symmetry.space_group_name_H-M   'P 1'
#
loop_
_entity.id
_entity.type
_entity.pdbx_description
1 polymer ?
#
loop_
_entity_poly.entity_id
_entity_poly.type
_entity_poly.pdbx_seq_one_letter_code
_entity_poly.pdbx_strand_id
1 'polypeptide(L)' 'MIHRSEDAELLPVVDGEDCVVGSARRDEVHQKGLRHRAVHVLIFDGGGHFFFQKRAL' A
#
# COMPACT_ATOMS: atom_id res chain seq x y z
N MET A 1 -11.05 -7.79 -15.77
CA MET A 1 -10.23 -6.94 -14.87
C MET A 1 -8.82 -6.94 -15.44
N ILE A 2 -8.30 -5.78 -15.83
CA ILE A 2 -6.93 -5.68 -16.36
C ILE A 2 -6.00 -5.78 -15.15
N HIS A 3 -5.21 -6.84 -15.04
CA HIS A 3 -4.16 -6.96 -14.02
C HIS A 3 -2.97 -6.11 -14.43
N ARG A 4 -2.64 -5.07 -13.64
CA ARG A 4 -1.42 -4.30 -13.81
C ARG A 4 -0.24 -5.05 -13.18
N SER A 5 0.98 -4.80 -13.63
CA SER A 5 2.18 -5.44 -13.05
C SER A 5 2.31 -5.20 -11.54
N GLU A 6 1.81 -4.07 -11.04
CA GLU A 6 1.81 -3.70 -9.62
C GLU A 6 0.85 -4.56 -8.79
N ASP A 7 -0.22 -5.09 -9.40
CA ASP A 7 -1.17 -5.98 -8.72
C ASP A 7 -0.52 -7.32 -8.32
N ALA A 8 0.56 -7.70 -9.01
CA ALA A 8 1.35 -8.89 -8.72
C ALA A 8 2.45 -8.65 -7.66
N GLU A 9 2.60 -7.44 -7.12
CA GLU A 9 3.53 -7.16 -6.03
C GLU A 9 3.21 -8.04 -4.82
N LEU A 10 4.21 -8.76 -4.28
CA LEU A 10 4.06 -9.54 -3.06
C LEU A 10 4.19 -8.63 -1.83
N LEU A 11 3.12 -8.55 -1.05
CA LEU A 11 3.07 -7.79 0.19
C LEU A 11 3.12 -8.72 1.41
N PRO A 12 3.81 -8.32 2.50
CA PRO A 12 3.71 -9.02 3.77
C PRO A 12 2.30 -8.85 4.35
N VAL A 13 1.68 -9.97 4.71
CA VAL A 13 0.40 -9.99 5.44
C VAL A 13 0.72 -9.97 6.93
N VAL A 14 0.03 -9.09 7.66
CA VAL A 14 0.25 -8.89 9.09
C VAL A 14 -1.03 -9.13 9.89
N ASP A 15 -0.89 -9.37 11.18
CA ASP A 15 -2.01 -9.51 12.12
C ASP A 15 -2.42 -8.18 12.79
N GLY A 16 -3.07 -8.29 13.95
CA GLY A 16 -3.50 -7.15 14.76
C GLY A 16 -2.36 -6.37 15.42
N GLU A 17 -1.21 -7.01 15.60
CA GLU A 17 -0.05 -6.49 16.34
C GLU A 17 1.11 -6.15 15.40
N ASP A 18 0.85 -6.05 14.09
CA ASP A 18 1.84 -5.85 13.02
C ASP A 18 2.90 -6.96 12.93
N CYS A 19 2.59 -8.16 13.43
CA CYS A 19 3.43 -9.33 13.23
C CYS A 19 3.18 -9.93 11.84
N VAL A 20 4.25 -10.30 11.12
CA VAL A 20 4.12 -10.92 9.79
C VAL A 20 3.64 -12.36 9.95
N VAL A 21 2.51 -12.68 9.31
CA VAL A 21 1.89 -14.02 9.33
C VAL A 21 1.89 -14.70 7.96
N GLY A 22 2.37 -14.00 6.93
CA GLY A 22 2.52 -14.55 5.58
C GLY A 22 2.82 -13.48 4.54
N SER A 23 2.60 -13.84 3.27
CA SER A 23 2.71 -12.92 2.13
C SER A 23 1.66 -13.27 1.08
N ALA A 24 1.13 -12.27 0.41
CA ALA A 24 0.18 -12.45 -0.69
C ALA A 24 0.35 -11.34 -1.72
N ARG A 25 -0.14 -11.57 -2.94
CA ARG A 25 -0.14 -10.54 -3.99
C ARG A 25 -1.02 -9.36 -3.59
N ARG A 26 -0.66 -8.17 -4.06
CA ARG A 26 -1.36 -6.92 -3.77
C ARG A 26 -2.84 -6.97 -4.13
N ASP A 27 -3.19 -7.55 -5.28
CA ASP A 27 -4.59 -7.75 -5.66
C ASP A 27 -5.35 -8.64 -4.67
N GLU A 28 -4.77 -9.78 -4.29
CA GLU A 28 -5.37 -10.70 -3.33
C GLU A 28 -5.54 -10.06 -1.96
N VAL A 29 -4.52 -9.32 -1.49
CA VAL A 29 -4.54 -8.60 -0.22
C VAL A 29 -5.72 -7.63 -0.16
N HIS A 30 -5.91 -6.82 -1.20
CA HIS A 30 -7.02 -5.87 -1.24
C HIS A 30 -8.37 -6.56 -1.50
N GLN A 31 -8.43 -7.57 -2.36
CA GLN A 31 -9.66 -8.30 -2.68
C GLN A 31 -10.22 -9.04 -1.45
N LYS A 32 -9.34 -9.62 -0.64
CA LYS A 32 -9.70 -10.41 0.55
C LYS A 32 -9.70 -9.56 1.84
N GLY A 33 -9.34 -8.28 1.77
CA GLY A 33 -9.27 -7.41 2.95
C GLY A 33 -8.19 -7.83 3.97
N LEU A 34 -7.09 -8.42 3.49
CA LEU A 34 -5.97 -8.79 4.36
C LEU A 34 -5.22 -7.53 4.82
N ARG A 35 -4.74 -7.55 6.07
CA ARG A 35 -3.90 -6.48 6.58
C ARG A 35 -2.49 -6.61 6.01
N HIS A 36 -1.93 -5.49 5.59
CA HIS A 36 -0.55 -5.39 5.12
C HIS A 36 0.05 -4.07 5.63
N ARG A 37 1.38 -3.99 5.65
CA ARG A 37 2.07 -2.75 6.02
C ARG A 37 1.89 -1.67 4.94
N ALA A 38 1.82 -0.43 5.37
CA ALA A 38 1.76 0.74 4.50
C ALA A 38 2.67 1.85 5.04
N VAL A 39 3.16 2.69 4.14
CA VAL A 39 3.95 3.89 4.47
C VAL A 39 3.26 5.10 3.86
N HIS A 40 3.11 6.15 4.65
CA HIS A 40 2.66 7.46 4.19
C HIS A 40 3.82 8.44 4.24
N VAL A 41 4.08 9.13 3.14
CA VAL A 41 5.16 10.13 3.03
C VAL A 41 4.51 11.50 2.84
N LEU A 42 4.94 12.47 3.65
CA LEU A 42 4.58 13.88 3.50
C LEU A 42 5.84 14.64 3.06
N ILE A 43 5.73 15.38 1.96
CA ILE A 43 6.83 16.19 1.41
C ILE A 43 6.46 17.65 1.60
N PHE A 44 7.37 18.42 2.19
CA PHE A 44 7.20 19.85 2.44
C PHE A 44 8.19 20.68 1.62
N ASP A 45 7.76 21.85 1.14
CA ASP A 45 8.65 22.85 0.57
C ASP A 45 9.37 23.67 1.67
N GLY A 46 10.24 24.61 1.27
CA GLY A 46 10.95 25.48 2.21
C GLY A 46 10.06 26.47 2.98
N GLY A 47 8.80 26.63 2.56
CA GLY A 47 7.79 27.45 3.22
C GLY A 47 6.86 26.66 4.15
N GLY A 48 6.98 25.33 4.20
CA GLY A 48 6.15 24.46 5.04
C GLY A 48 4.83 24.02 4.41
N HIS A 49 4.60 24.26 3.11
CA HIS A 49 3.45 23.69 2.40
C HIS A 49 3.76 22.24 2.01
N PHE A 50 2.76 21.36 2.05
CA PHE A 50 2.94 19.98 1.62
C PHE A 50 2.34 19.68 0.24
N PHE A 51 2.99 18.77 -0.48
CA PHE A 51 2.50 18.29 -1.78
C PHE A 51 1.45 17.19 -1.58
N PHE A 52 0.26 17.38 -2.15
CA PHE A 52 -0.79 16.35 -2.18
C PHE A 52 -0.83 15.63 -3.53
N GLN A 53 -0.89 14.30 -3.49
CA GLN A 53 -0.94 13.50 -4.71
C GLN A 53 -2.35 13.51 -5.32
N LYS A 54 -2.46 13.91 -6.60
CA LYS A 54 -3.63 13.61 -7.43
C LYS A 54 -3.44 12.23 -8.06
N ARG A 55 -4.26 11.26 -7.67
CA ARG A 55 -4.21 9.89 -8.23
C ARG A 55 -4.81 9.85 -9.64
N ALA A 56 -4.18 9.09 -10.53
CA ALA A 56 -4.72 8.80 -11.86
C ALA A 56 -5.92 7.83 -11.77
N LEU A 57 -6.78 7.84 -12.80
CA LEU A 57 -7.89 6.88 -12.97
C LEU A 57 -7.42 5.50 -13.43
#